data_AF-A0A519V9R7-F1
#
_entry.id   AF-A0A519V9R7-F1
#
_cell.length_a   1.000
_cell.length_b   1.000
_cell.length_c   1.000
_cell.angle_alpha   90.00
_cell.angle_beta   90.00
_cell.angle_gamma   90.00
#
_symmetry.space_group_name_H-M   'P 1'
#
loop_
_entity.id
_entity.type
_entity.pdbx_description
1 polymer ?
#
loop_
_entity_poly.entity_id
_entity_poly.type
_entity_poly.pdbx_seq_one_letter_code
_entity_poly.pdbx_strand_id
1 'polypeptide(L)'
;MIEQLQQFDAELFLKVHRGLSNGFFDWIMPLVRNRFFWSPLYLFIIAFCIRQYKKQGLVMIGMILVTFAMGDLIASRIIKPNVARVRPCNEVRLAKVIIHRVPCGSGYSFPSSHATNHFAIGIFLIGLFYKKWKPILPLALGWAFLISFAQVYVEK
;
A
#
# COMPACT_ATOMS: atom_id res chain seq x y z
N MET A 1 23.42 -2.10 -15.56
CA MET A 1 22.60 -2.85 -14.58
C MET A 1 21.53 -1.98 -13.93
N ILE A 2 21.86 -0.90 -13.19
CA ILE A 2 20.85 -0.03 -12.55
C ILE A 2 19.91 0.62 -13.58
N GLU A 3 20.44 1.15 -14.68
CA GLU A 3 19.62 1.75 -15.75
C GLU A 3 18.67 0.74 -16.40
N GLN A 4 19.12 -0.51 -16.60
CA GLN A 4 18.26 -1.57 -17.14
C GLN A 4 17.11 -1.91 -16.18
N LEU A 5 17.37 -1.91 -14.86
CA LEU A 5 16.31 -2.08 -13.86
C LEU A 5 15.33 -0.91 -13.86
N GLN A 6 15.81 0.33 -14.04
CA GLN A 6 14.95 1.50 -14.13
C GLN A 6 14.09 1.50 -15.40
N GLN A 7 14.65 1.08 -16.53
CA GLN A 7 13.91 0.91 -17.78
C GLN A 7 12.85 -0.18 -17.63
N PHE A 8 13.21 -1.32 -17.07
CA PHE A 8 12.28 -2.41 -16.80
C PHE A 8 11.14 -1.98 -15.85
N ASP A 9 11.45 -1.27 -14.78
CA ASP A 9 10.45 -0.72 -13.84
C ASP A 9 9.49 0.25 -14.55
N ALA A 10 10.01 1.14 -15.40
CA ALA A 10 9.20 2.08 -16.17
C ALA A 10 8.29 1.38 -17.19
N GLU A 11 8.82 0.38 -17.92
CA GLU A 11 8.05 -0.41 -18.88
C GLU A 11 6.95 -1.22 -18.18
N LEU A 12 7.28 -1.87 -17.06
CA LEU A 12 6.31 -2.61 -16.26
C LEU A 12 5.23 -1.69 -15.70
N PHE A 13 5.63 -0.52 -15.17
CA PHE A 13 4.71 0.51 -14.71
C PHE A 13 3.75 0.91 -15.83
N LEU A 14 4.26 1.26 -17.02
CA LEU A 14 3.42 1.67 -18.15
C LEU A 14 2.50 0.54 -18.62
N LYS A 15 2.97 -0.72 -18.61
CA LYS A 15 2.16 -1.89 -18.97
C LYS A 15 0.97 -2.06 -18.02
N VAL A 16 1.17 -1.86 -16.73
CA VAL A 16 0.08 -1.93 -15.73
C VAL A 16 -0.81 -0.69 -15.82
N HIS A 17 -0.21 0.50 -15.77
CA HIS A 17 -0.90 1.77 -15.68
C HIS A 17 -1.75 2.07 -16.92
N ARG A 18 -1.20 1.87 -18.12
CA ARG A 18 -1.90 2.10 -19.41
C ARG A 18 -2.53 0.84 -19.95
N GLY A 19 -1.78 -0.27 -19.95
CA GLY A 19 -2.24 -1.52 -20.59
C GLY A 19 -3.46 -2.15 -19.91
N LEU A 20 -3.70 -1.85 -18.63
CA LEU A 20 -4.91 -2.27 -17.91
C LEU A 20 -5.91 -1.12 -17.73
N SER A 21 -5.73 0.03 -18.40
CA SER A 21 -6.71 1.13 -18.35
C SER A 21 -8.04 0.68 -18.96
N ASN A 22 -9.12 0.79 -18.20
CA ASN A 22 -10.48 0.62 -18.69
C ASN A 22 -11.47 1.22 -17.69
N GLY A 23 -12.71 1.48 -18.12
CA GLY A 23 -13.70 2.17 -17.29
C GLY A 23 -13.98 1.50 -15.93
N PHE A 24 -13.86 0.17 -15.83
CA PHE A 24 -14.02 -0.54 -14.56
C PHE A 24 -12.83 -0.31 -13.62
N PHE A 25 -11.60 -0.52 -14.10
CA PHE A 25 -10.41 -0.33 -13.26
C PHE A 25 -10.13 1.14 -12.94
N ASP A 26 -10.41 2.05 -13.87
CA ASP A 26 -10.31 3.50 -13.67
C ASP A 26 -11.28 3.97 -12.56
N TRP A 27 -12.42 3.30 -12.40
CA TRP A 27 -13.38 3.57 -11.32
C TRP A 27 -12.98 2.94 -9.97
N ILE A 28 -12.60 1.66 -9.96
CA ILE A 28 -12.40 0.92 -8.70
C ILE A 28 -11.02 1.15 -8.06
N MET A 29 -9.95 1.30 -8.85
CA MET A 29 -8.58 1.36 -8.32
C MET A 29 -8.32 2.61 -7.46
N PRO A 30 -8.83 3.81 -7.81
CA PRO A 30 -8.75 4.97 -6.92
C PRO A 30 -9.47 4.75 -5.58
N LEU A 31 -10.59 4.03 -5.57
CA LEU A 31 -11.33 3.68 -4.35
C LEU A 31 -10.54 2.70 -3.49
N VAL A 32 -10.05 1.61 -4.09
CA VAL A 32 -9.22 0.59 -3.43
C VAL A 32 -7.97 1.20 -2.81
N ARG A 33 -7.35 2.18 -3.49
CA ARG A 33 -6.18 2.88 -2.98
C ARG A 33 -6.49 3.83 -1.81
N ASN A 34 -7.74 4.28 -1.69
CA ASN A 34 -8.15 5.23 -0.66
C ASN A 34 -8.18 4.57 0.72
N ARG A 35 -7.44 5.14 1.68
CA ARG A 35 -7.41 4.64 3.07
C ARG A 35 -8.80 4.62 3.73
N PHE A 36 -9.68 5.54 3.36
CA PHE A 36 -11.02 5.64 3.94
C PHE A 36 -11.97 4.57 3.41
N PHE A 37 -11.71 4.03 2.22
CA PHE A 37 -12.46 2.89 1.69
C PHE A 37 -12.32 1.66 2.59
N TRP A 38 -11.17 1.50 3.24
CA TRP A 38 -10.89 0.40 4.18
C TRP A 38 -11.28 0.69 5.63
N SER A 39 -11.90 1.84 5.92
CA SER A 39 -12.39 2.16 7.27
C SER A 39 -13.31 1.08 7.86
N PRO A 40 -14.24 0.44 7.10
CA PRO A 40 -15.03 -0.67 7.63
C PRO A 40 -14.19 -1.86 8.09
N LEU A 41 -13.13 -2.20 7.33
CA LEU A 41 -12.21 -3.28 7.69
C LEU A 41 -11.42 -2.92 8.96
N TYR A 42 -10.91 -1.69 9.07
CA TYR A 42 -10.19 -1.25 10.27
C TYR A 42 -11.10 -1.25 11.49
N LEU A 43 -12.34 -0.78 11.35
CA LEU A 43 -13.33 -0.81 12.43
C LEU A 43 -13.67 -2.24 12.84
N PHE A 44 -13.83 -3.15 11.87
CA PHE A 44 -14.04 -4.57 12.14
C PHE A 44 -12.88 -5.17 12.95
N ILE A 45 -11.62 -4.93 12.56
CA ILE A 45 -10.44 -5.43 13.28
C ILE A 45 -10.42 -4.91 14.71
N ILE A 46 -10.68 -3.62 14.92
CA ILE A 46 -10.72 -2.99 16.24
C ILE A 46 -11.82 -3.62 17.10
N ALA A 47 -13.05 -3.68 16.58
CA ALA A 47 -14.20 -4.24 17.28
C ALA A 47 -14.00 -5.72 17.61
N PHE A 48 -13.47 -6.50 16.67
CA PHE A 48 -13.14 -7.91 16.86
C PHE A 48 -12.09 -8.12 17.95
N CYS A 49 -11.00 -7.35 17.92
CA CYS A 49 -9.94 -7.45 18.93
C CYS A 49 -10.46 -7.13 20.33
N ILE A 50 -11.23 -6.04 20.48
CA ILE A 50 -11.78 -5.64 21.79
C ILE A 50 -12.81 -6.66 22.28
N ARG A 51 -13.73 -7.10 21.42
CA ARG A 51 -14.81 -8.00 21.83
C ARG A 51 -14.29 -9.39 22.19
N GLN A 52 -13.35 -9.93 21.40
CA GLN A 52 -12.85 -11.29 21.59
C GLN A 52 -11.73 -11.38 22.63
N TYR A 53 -10.83 -10.39 22.68
CA TYR A 53 -9.61 -10.42 23.49
C TYR A 53 -9.59 -9.39 24.65
N LYS A 54 -10.62 -8.54 24.77
CA LYS A 54 -10.80 -7.58 25.87
C LYS A 54 -9.56 -6.71 26.08
N LYS A 55 -8.94 -6.74 27.26
CA LYS A 55 -7.71 -5.99 27.58
C LYS A 55 -6.54 -6.35 26.65
N GLN A 56 -6.39 -7.62 26.28
CA GLN A 56 -5.37 -8.04 25.31
C GLN A 56 -5.67 -7.48 23.91
N GLY A 57 -6.95 -7.30 23.57
CA GLY A 57 -7.37 -6.66 22.32
C GLY A 57 -6.87 -5.22 22.21
N LEU A 58 -6.89 -4.45 23.31
CA LEU A 58 -6.32 -3.10 23.34
C LEU A 58 -4.81 -3.11 23.11
N VAL A 59 -4.09 -4.07 23.68
CA VAL A 59 -2.65 -4.25 23.43
C VAL A 59 -2.39 -4.59 21.96
N MET A 60 -3.17 -5.50 21.37
CA MET A 60 -3.07 -5.84 19.95
C MET A 60 -3.27 -4.60 19.06
N ILE A 61 -4.28 -3.79 19.35
CA ILE A 61 -4.53 -2.53 18.62
C ILE A 61 -3.34 -1.57 18.78
N GLY A 62 -2.82 -1.41 19.99
CA GLY A 62 -1.62 -0.60 20.24
C GLY A 62 -0.43 -1.07 19.40
N MET A 63 -0.20 -2.38 19.33
CA MET A 63 0.88 -2.96 18.51
C MET A 63 0.66 -2.78 17.00
N ILE A 64 -0.59 -2.83 16.51
CA ILE A 64 -0.92 -2.49 15.11
C ILE A 64 -0.55 -1.03 14.82
N LEU A 65 -0.91 -0.10 15.71
CA LEU A 65 -0.60 1.31 15.55
C LEU A 65 0.91 1.57 15.58
N VAL A 66 1.64 0.91 16.48
CA VAL A 66 3.11 0.96 16.52
C VAL A 66 3.70 0.41 15.22
N THR A 67 3.19 -0.72 14.72
CA THR A 67 3.65 -1.32 13.46
C THR A 67 3.44 -0.36 12.28
N PHE A 68 2.27 0.27 12.20
CA PHE A 68 1.99 1.30 11.20
C PHE A 68 2.92 2.50 11.33
N ALA A 69 3.10 3.03 12.54
CA ALA A 69 3.94 4.20 12.79
C ALA A 69 5.41 3.93 12.45
N MET A 70 5.93 2.76 12.81
CA MET A 70 7.28 2.35 12.45
C MET A 70 7.45 2.20 10.94
N GLY A 71 6.50 1.54 10.27
CA GLY A 71 6.50 1.39 8.81
C GLY A 71 6.54 2.74 8.10
N ASP A 72 5.68 3.67 8.51
CA ASP A 72 5.65 5.00 7.92
C ASP A 72 6.89 5.83 8.24
N LEU A 73 7.38 5.79 9.49
CA LEU A 73 8.58 6.51 9.90
C LEU A 73 9.81 6.04 9.10
N ILE A 74 10.01 4.73 9.02
CA ILE A 74 11.15 4.14 8.30
C ILE A 74 11.04 4.47 6.80
N ALA A 75 9.86 4.27 6.19
CA ALA A 75 9.66 4.58 4.78
C ALA A 75 9.85 6.07 4.49
N SER A 76 9.16 6.93 5.22
CA SER A 76 8.99 8.35 4.89
C SER A 76 10.15 9.24 5.39
N ARG A 77 10.78 8.90 6.51
CA ARG A 77 11.83 9.72 7.13
C ARG A 77 13.24 9.14 6.95
N ILE A 78 13.37 7.83 6.83
CA ILE A 78 14.68 7.19 6.68
C ILE A 78 14.92 6.88 5.21
N ILE A 79 14.12 6.03 4.57
CA ILE A 79 14.47 5.52 3.24
C ILE A 79 14.22 6.58 2.14
N LYS A 80 13.05 7.22 2.13
CA LYS A 80 12.69 8.18 1.07
C LYS A 80 13.71 9.30 0.88
N PRO A 81 14.16 10.02 1.92
CA PRO A 81 15.16 11.07 1.74
C PRO A 81 16.52 10.55 1.28
N ASN A 82 16.91 9.34 1.70
CA ASN A 82 18.19 8.74 1.33
C ASN A 82 18.22 8.26 -0.13
N VAL A 83 17.09 7.74 -0.64
CA VAL A 83 17.01 7.26 -2.04
C VAL A 83 16.62 8.37 -3.01
N ALA A 84 15.83 9.36 -2.55
CA ALA A 84 15.41 10.53 -3.31
C ALA A 84 14.77 10.24 -4.70
N ARG A 85 14.10 9.09 -4.85
CA ARG A 85 13.49 8.68 -6.12
C ARG A 85 12.28 9.56 -6.48
N VAL A 86 12.30 10.16 -7.67
CA VAL A 86 11.19 10.93 -8.23
C VAL A 86 9.98 10.02 -8.51
N ARG A 87 8.76 10.56 -8.37
CA ARG A 87 7.52 9.84 -8.72
C ARG A 87 7.32 9.82 -10.23
N PRO A 88 6.66 8.78 -10.78
CA PRO A 88 6.31 8.74 -12.20
C PRO A 88 5.60 10.01 -12.69
N CYS A 89 4.67 10.56 -11.91
CA CYS A 89 3.94 11.78 -12.27
C CYS A 89 4.78 13.07 -12.30
N ASN A 90 5.97 13.07 -11.68
CA ASN A 90 6.90 14.21 -11.68
C ASN A 90 8.11 14.00 -12.61
N GLU A 91 8.23 12.83 -13.23
CA GLU A 91 9.33 12.52 -14.14
C GLU A 91 8.94 12.97 -15.56
N VAL A 92 9.79 13.78 -16.20
CA VAL A 92 9.44 14.52 -17.43
C VAL A 92 9.04 13.60 -18.59
N ARG A 93 9.65 12.41 -18.69
CA ARG A 93 9.37 11.47 -19.79
C ARG A 93 8.05 10.73 -19.56
N LEU A 94 7.78 10.33 -18.32
CA LEU A 94 6.58 9.58 -17.91
C LEU A 94 5.36 10.49 -17.74
N ALA A 95 5.52 11.72 -17.27
CA ALA A 95 4.42 12.68 -17.06
C ALA A 95 3.63 12.95 -18.36
N LYS A 96 4.26 12.83 -19.53
CA LYS A 96 3.59 13.01 -20.84
C LYS A 96 2.68 11.84 -21.24
N VAL A 97 2.85 10.67 -20.62
CA VAL A 97 2.16 9.42 -21.00
C VAL A 97 1.30 8.84 -19.89
N ILE A 98 1.28 9.47 -18.71
CA ILE A 98 0.46 9.07 -17.56
C ILE A 98 -0.98 9.58 -17.73
N ILE A 99 -1.93 8.74 -17.31
CA ILE A 99 -3.35 9.04 -17.20
C ILE A 99 -3.62 9.46 -15.77
N HIS A 100 -3.83 10.75 -15.54
CA HIS A 100 -4.07 11.27 -14.19
C HIS A 100 -5.43 10.83 -13.63
N ARG A 101 -5.39 9.77 -12.80
CA ARG A 101 -6.58 9.26 -12.07
C ARG A 101 -6.73 9.85 -10.67
N VAL A 102 -5.61 10.31 -10.11
CA VAL A 102 -5.55 10.92 -8.78
C VAL A 102 -4.57 12.11 -8.81
N PRO A 103 -4.72 13.10 -7.91
CA PRO A 103 -3.76 14.21 -7.84
C PRO A 103 -2.34 13.69 -7.62
N CYS A 104 -1.34 14.23 -8.32
CA CYS A 104 0.06 13.81 -8.13
C CYS A 104 0.50 14.03 -6.67
N GLY A 105 1.24 13.06 -6.12
CA GLY A 105 1.68 13.12 -4.73
C GLY A 105 2.91 14.00 -4.57
N SER A 106 3.04 14.67 -3.44
CA SER A 106 4.30 15.33 -3.07
C SER A 106 5.33 14.31 -2.56
N GLY A 107 6.61 14.70 -2.64
CA GLY A 107 7.75 13.92 -2.12
C GLY A 107 8.14 12.69 -2.95
N TYR A 108 9.10 11.93 -2.42
CA TYR A 108 9.69 10.78 -3.11
C TYR A 108 8.76 9.55 -3.20
N SER A 109 9.05 8.70 -4.18
CA SER A 109 8.26 7.51 -4.54
C SER A 109 8.69 6.23 -3.82
N PHE A 110 9.96 6.11 -3.44
CA PHE A 110 10.51 4.85 -2.93
C PHE A 110 10.87 4.89 -1.43
N PRO A 111 10.38 3.93 -0.63
CA PRO A 111 9.34 2.95 -0.93
C PRO A 111 7.94 3.59 -0.86
N SER A 112 6.93 2.90 -1.38
CA SER A 112 5.54 3.32 -1.23
C SER A 112 5.08 3.12 0.22
N SER A 113 4.85 4.21 0.96
CA SER A 113 4.38 4.14 2.35
C SER A 113 3.06 3.37 2.48
N HIS A 114 2.17 3.49 1.49
CA HIS A 114 0.93 2.72 1.50
C HIS A 114 1.22 1.21 1.38
N ALA A 115 2.05 0.78 0.44
CA ALA A 115 2.41 -0.63 0.33
C ALA A 115 3.10 -1.12 1.61
N THR A 116 4.09 -0.37 2.12
CA THR A 116 4.82 -0.69 3.36
C THR A 116 3.86 -0.89 4.53
N ASN A 117 2.94 0.05 4.76
CA ASN A 117 2.03 -0.01 5.91
C ASN A 117 1.03 -1.17 5.81
N HIS A 118 0.48 -1.44 4.63
CA HIS A 118 -0.50 -2.51 4.45
C HIS A 118 0.14 -3.90 4.56
N PHE A 119 1.36 -4.07 4.02
CA PHE A 119 2.10 -5.31 4.24
C PHE A 119 2.53 -5.47 5.70
N ALA A 120 3.02 -4.42 6.36
CA ALA A 120 3.41 -4.48 7.77
C ALA A 120 2.22 -4.89 8.66
N ILE A 121 1.06 -4.25 8.49
CA ILE A 121 -0.17 -4.62 9.21
C ILE A 121 -0.61 -6.03 8.83
N GLY A 122 -0.60 -6.38 7.54
CA GLY A 122 -1.01 -7.71 7.07
C GLY A 122 -0.18 -8.83 7.69
N ILE A 123 1.15 -8.71 7.67
CA ILE A 123 2.06 -9.68 8.29
C ILE A 123 1.86 -9.74 9.81
N PHE A 124 1.65 -8.60 10.46
CA PHE A 124 1.35 -8.58 11.89
C PHE A 124 0.05 -9.33 12.23
N LEU A 125 -1.03 -9.09 11.48
CA LEU A 125 -2.30 -9.81 11.64
C LEU A 125 -2.17 -11.32 11.39
N ILE A 126 -1.35 -11.71 10.41
CA ILE A 126 -1.00 -13.11 10.17
C ILE A 126 -0.33 -13.71 11.41
N GLY A 127 0.69 -13.04 11.94
CA GLY A 127 1.39 -13.49 13.15
C GLY A 127 0.45 -13.68 14.35
N LEU A 128 -0.54 -12.79 14.51
CA LEU A 128 -1.53 -12.88 15.59
C LEU A 128 -2.54 -14.03 15.40
N PHE A 129 -3.08 -14.19 14.19
CA PHE A 129 -4.29 -15.00 14.01
C PHE A 129 -4.07 -16.32 13.26
N TYR A 130 -2.94 -16.51 12.58
CA TYR A 130 -2.72 -17.67 11.71
C TYR A 130 -2.88 -19.02 12.40
N LYS A 131 -2.39 -19.14 13.64
CA LYS A 131 -2.50 -20.39 14.43
C LYS A 131 -3.96 -20.78 14.73
N LYS A 132 -4.85 -19.78 14.87
CA LYS A 132 -6.28 -20.01 15.20
C LYS A 132 -7.15 -20.03 13.95
N TRP A 133 -6.78 -19.29 12.92
CA TRP A 133 -7.56 -19.13 11.70
C TRP A 133 -6.65 -18.95 10.49
N LYS A 134 -6.29 -20.08 9.87
CA LYS A 134 -5.37 -20.13 8.71
C LYS A 134 -5.77 -19.26 7.51
N PRO A 135 -7.06 -19.03 7.19
CA PRO A 135 -7.44 -18.16 6.08
C PRO A 135 -6.96 -16.71 6.19
N ILE A 136 -6.50 -16.24 7.37
CA ILE A 136 -5.88 -14.91 7.50
C ILE A 136 -4.71 -14.71 6.54
N LEU A 137 -3.95 -15.77 6.25
CA LEU A 137 -2.75 -15.69 5.42
C LEU A 137 -3.07 -15.19 4.00
N PRO A 138 -3.87 -15.92 3.19
CA PRO A 138 -4.21 -15.45 1.85
C PRO A 138 -5.02 -14.15 1.85
N LEU A 139 -5.86 -13.90 2.88
CA LEU A 139 -6.68 -12.69 2.94
C LEU A 139 -5.85 -11.44 3.23
N ALA A 140 -4.94 -11.48 4.21
CA ALA A 140 -4.11 -10.34 4.56
C ALA A 140 -3.08 -10.04 3.45
N LEU A 141 -2.49 -11.07 2.85
CA LEU A 141 -1.59 -10.89 1.70
C LEU A 141 -2.34 -10.39 0.46
N GLY A 142 -3.51 -10.95 0.16
CA GLY A 142 -4.35 -10.51 -0.95
C GLY A 142 -4.79 -9.06 -0.80
N TRP A 143 -5.17 -8.65 0.41
CA TRP A 143 -5.50 -7.27 0.74
C TRP A 143 -4.31 -6.31 0.53
N ALA A 144 -3.14 -6.64 1.08
CA ALA A 144 -1.94 -5.82 0.92
C ALA A 144 -1.46 -5.75 -0.53
N PHE A 145 -1.55 -6.86 -1.27
CA PHE A 145 -1.22 -6.93 -2.69
C PHE A 145 -2.19 -6.07 -3.52
N LEU A 146 -3.49 -6.18 -3.29
CA LEU A 146 -4.51 -5.41 -4.00
C LEU A 146 -4.27 -3.90 -3.87
N ILE A 147 -3.95 -3.43 -2.66
CA ILE A 147 -3.67 -2.00 -2.43
C ILE A 147 -2.36 -1.59 -3.09
N SER A 148 -1.34 -2.43 -3.05
CA SER A 148 -0.04 -2.16 -3.68
C SER A 148 -0.17 -2.11 -5.20
N PHE A 149 -0.95 -3.02 -5.78
CA PHE A 149 -1.30 -3.01 -7.19
C PHE A 149 -2.05 -1.74 -7.57
N ALA A 150 -3.02 -1.31 -6.73
CA ALA A 150 -3.73 -0.06 -6.94
C ALA A 150 -2.80 1.17 -6.90
N GLN A 151 -1.73 1.18 -6.08
CA GLN A 151 -0.73 2.27 -6.12
C GLN A 151 -0.02 2.35 -7.48
N VAL A 152 0.42 1.20 -8.02
CA VAL A 152 1.06 1.14 -9.34
C VAL A 152 0.09 1.61 -10.42
N TYR A 153 -1.16 1.17 -10.33
CA TYR A 153 -2.20 1.56 -11.27
C TYR A 153 -2.48 3.07 -11.27
N VAL A 154 -2.52 3.72 -10.10
CA VAL A 154 -2.80 5.17 -9.98
C VAL A 154 -1.54 6.03 -9.85
N GLU A 155 -0.38 5.51 -10.26
CA GLU A 155 0.90 6.22 -10.34
C GLU A 155 1.50 6.78 -9.03
N LYS A 156 1.28 6.11 -7.88
CA LYS A 156 1.60 6.66 -6.54
C LYS A 156 2.83 6.13 -5.82
#